data_AF-A0A9P8TD65-F1
#
_entry.id   AF-A0A9P8TD65-F1
#
_cell.length_a   1.000
_cell.length_b   1.000
_cell.length_c   1.000
_cell.angle_alpha   90.00
_cell.angle_beta   90.00
_cell.angle_gamma   90.00
#
_symmetry.space_group_name_H-M   'P 1'
#
loop_
_entity.id
_entity.type
_entity.pdbx_description
1 polymer ?
#
loop_
_entity_poly.entity_id
_entity_poly.type
_entity_poly.pdbx_seq_one_letter_code
_entity_poly.pdbx_strand_id
1 'polypeptide(L)'
;METLVLVAIVVILATFFLGSTIFAPSRTVEINPAADDVAVEEQEFTPRTLYKYNGFDLEQIYIAVKGNVYDVSKSRQFYGPSGPYSNFAGHDASRGLAKNSFDECKYLPFVSTNV
;
A
#
# COMPACT_ATOMS: atom_id res chain seq x y z
N MET A 1 -8.51 11.98 52.07
CA MET A 1 -9.58 11.59 51.13
C MET A 1 -9.39 12.22 49.76
N GLU A 2 -9.01 13.50 49.67
CA GLU A 2 -8.82 14.23 48.41
C GLU A 2 -7.73 13.64 47.48
N THR A 3 -6.60 13.21 48.03
CA THR A 3 -5.50 12.60 47.25
C THR A 3 -5.86 11.24 46.63
N LEU A 4 -6.69 10.45 47.31
CA LEU A 4 -7.18 9.16 46.79
C LEU A 4 -8.13 9.35 45.60
N VAL A 5 -8.96 10.40 45.64
CA VAL A 5 -9.87 10.74 44.54
C VAL A 5 -9.09 11.20 43.31
N LEU A 6 -8.05 12.01 43.49
CA LEU A 6 -7.19 12.46 42.39
C LEU A 6 -6.45 11.31 41.70
N VAL A 7 -5.90 10.36 42.46
CA VAL A 7 -5.21 9.19 41.89
C VAL A 7 -6.19 8.31 41.09
N ALA A 8 -7.41 8.11 41.60
CA ALA A 8 -8.43 7.33 40.89
C ALA A 8 -8.81 7.96 39.54
N ILE A 9 -8.98 9.28 39.48
CA ILE A 9 -9.31 10.00 38.24
C ILE A 9 -8.18 9.86 37.21
N VAL A 10 -6.91 10.04 37.63
CA VAL A 10 -5.76 9.93 36.72
C VAL A 10 -5.65 8.51 36.15
N VAL A 11 -5.89 7.47 36.95
CA VAL A 11 -5.87 6.08 36.47
C VAL A 11 -6.99 5.81 35.47
N ILE A 12 -8.19 6.34 35.70
CA ILE A 12 -9.34 6.20 34.78
C ILE A 12 -9.07 6.91 33.45
N LEU A 13 -8.47 8.12 33.50
CA LEU A 13 -8.11 8.84 32.28
C LEU A 13 -6.98 8.13 31.52
N ALA A 14 -5.99 7.59 32.22
CA ALA A 14 -4.89 6.84 31.60
C ALA A 14 -5.38 5.57 30.90
N THR A 15 -6.31 4.81 31.51
CA THR A 15 -6.85 3.59 30.90
C THR A 15 -7.78 3.89 29.71
N PHE A 16 -8.56 4.97 29.77
CA PHE A 16 -9.39 5.41 28.65
C PHE A 16 -8.55 5.88 27.45
N PHE A 17 -7.46 6.62 27.70
CA PHE A 17 -6.57 7.14 26.65
C PHE A 17 -5.65 6.07 26.05
N LEU A 18 -5.23 5.07 26.85
CA LEU A 18 -4.45 3.95 26.35
C LEU A 18 -5.33 2.95 25.57
N GLY A 19 -6.59 2.77 25.98
CA GLY A 19 -7.56 1.95 25.24
C GLY A 19 -7.93 2.55 23.88
N SER A 20 -8.07 3.88 23.80
CA SER A 20 -8.47 4.58 22.56
C SER A 20 -7.37 4.66 21.50
N THR A 21 -6.10 4.51 21.89
CA THR A 21 -4.96 4.53 20.95
C THR A 21 -4.60 3.14 20.41
N ILE A 22 -4.96 2.06 21.11
CA ILE A 22 -4.68 0.68 20.69
C ILE A 22 -5.85 0.09 19.87
N PHE A 23 -7.09 0.51 20.14
CA PHE A 23 -8.27 0.14 19.34
C PHE A 23 -8.57 1.21 18.28
N ALA A 24 -7.62 1.49 17.39
CA ALA A 24 -7.98 2.08 16.11
C ALA A 24 -8.74 1.00 15.32
N PRO A 25 -10.02 1.20 14.95
CA PRO A 25 -10.72 0.23 14.12
C PRO A 25 -9.94 0.10 12.81
N SER A 26 -9.43 -1.11 12.55
CA SER A 26 -8.90 -1.45 11.23
C SER A 26 -10.01 -1.14 10.23
N ARG A 27 -9.75 -0.26 9.26
CA ARG A 27 -10.66 -0.06 8.14
C ARG A 27 -10.77 -1.41 7.45
N THR A 28 -11.86 -2.13 7.72
CA THR A 28 -12.24 -3.28 6.92
C THR A 28 -12.53 -2.71 5.54
N VAL A 29 -11.64 -2.99 4.59
CA VAL A 29 -11.98 -2.88 3.18
C VAL A 29 -13.12 -3.86 2.99
N GLU A 30 -14.36 -3.37 3.02
CA GLU A 30 -15.50 -4.15 2.53
C GLU A 30 -15.23 -4.36 1.04
N ILE A 31 -14.67 -5.52 0.72
CA ILE A 31 -14.58 -5.98 -0.66
C ILE A 31 -16.02 -6.29 -1.05
N ASN A 32 -16.74 -5.26 -1.51
CA ASN A 32 -18.05 -5.42 -2.12
C ASN A 32 -17.80 -6.01 -3.51
N PRO A 33 -18.05 -7.31 -3.72
CA PRO A 33 -17.78 -7.96 -5.00
C PRO A 33 -18.65 -7.41 -6.13
N ALA A 34 -19.65 -6.58 -5.80
CA ALA A 34 -20.60 -5.98 -6.71
C ALA A 34 -20.35 -4.48 -6.99
N ALA A 35 -19.29 -3.87 -6.45
CA ALA A 35 -18.90 -2.49 -6.77
C ALA A 35 -17.56 -2.39 -7.53
N ASP A 36 -16.84 -3.51 -7.64
CA ASP A 36 -15.59 -3.62 -8.39
C ASP A 36 -15.81 -4.30 -9.76
N ASP A 37 -16.97 -4.08 -10.38
CA ASP A 37 -17.23 -4.25 -11.82
C ASP A 37 -16.49 -3.19 -12.66
N VAL A 38 -15.29 -2.80 -12.20
CA VAL A 38 -14.29 -2.15 -13.03
C VAL A 38 -13.90 -3.22 -14.04
N ALA A 39 -14.35 -3.06 -15.28
CA ALA A 39 -13.88 -3.85 -16.40
C ALA A 39 -12.36 -3.98 -16.26
N VAL A 40 -11.90 -5.19 -15.96
CA VAL A 40 -10.47 -5.50 -15.97
C VAL A 40 -10.10 -5.37 -17.43
N GLU A 41 -9.63 -4.18 -17.82
CA GLU A 41 -9.04 -3.99 -19.12
C GLU A 41 -7.81 -4.91 -19.13
N GLU A 42 -7.95 -6.06 -19.80
CA GLU A 42 -6.89 -7.04 -20.04
C GLU A 42 -5.82 -6.37 -20.91
N GLN A 43 -5.01 -5.53 -20.28
CA GLN A 43 -3.90 -4.86 -20.92
C GLN A 43 -2.63 -5.64 -20.60
N GLU A 44 -2.00 -6.16 -21.65
CA GLU A 44 -0.72 -6.84 -21.51
C GLU A 44 0.38 -5.81 -21.22
N PHE A 45 0.99 -5.93 -20.03
CA PHE A 45 2.13 -5.11 -19.64
C PHE A 45 3.41 -5.92 -19.70
N THR A 46 4.35 -5.44 -20.50
CA THR A 46 5.74 -5.92 -20.46
C THR A 46 6.52 -5.09 -19.42
N PRO A 47 7.63 -5.61 -18.86
CA PRO A 47 8.47 -4.83 -17.94
C PRO A 47 8.92 -3.48 -18.52
N ARG A 48 9.12 -3.42 -19.84
CA ARG A 48 9.54 -2.20 -20.54
C ARG A 48 8.42 -1.17 -20.68
N THR A 49 7.18 -1.63 -20.84
CA THR A 49 6.03 -0.72 -20.89
C THR A 49 5.63 -0.26 -19.50
N LEU A 50 5.72 -1.14 -18.50
CA LEU A 50 5.42 -0.83 -17.10
C LEU A 50 6.34 0.24 -16.51
N TYR A 51 7.62 0.25 -16.91
CA TYR A 51 8.61 1.23 -16.43
C TYR A 51 8.21 2.70 -16.63
N LYS A 52 7.38 2.99 -17.64
CA LYS A 52 6.90 4.36 -17.91
C LYS A 52 5.92 4.88 -16.87
N TYR A 53 5.28 3.98 -16.12
CA TYR A 53 4.26 4.28 -15.12
C TYR A 53 4.87 4.36 -13.72
N ASN A 54 5.93 5.14 -13.60
CA ASN A 54 6.71 5.32 -12.36
C ASN A 54 6.32 6.59 -11.58
N GLY A 55 5.35 7.36 -12.06
CA GLY A 55 4.95 8.61 -11.43
C GLY A 55 5.85 9.82 -11.71
N PHE A 56 6.94 9.67 -12.47
CA PHE A 56 7.84 10.76 -12.88
C PHE A 56 7.40 11.38 -14.20
N ASP A 57 7.34 10.55 -15.25
CA ASP A 57 6.98 11.00 -16.60
C ASP A 57 5.46 11.11 -16.77
N LEU A 58 4.74 10.15 -16.17
CA LEU A 58 3.28 10.07 -16.15
C LEU A 58 2.76 10.28 -14.74
N GLU A 59 1.54 10.82 -14.60
CA GLU A 59 0.90 10.95 -13.29
C GLU A 59 0.51 9.57 -12.73
N GLN A 60 0.21 8.63 -13.62
CA GLN A 60 -0.17 7.26 -13.30
C GLN A 60 1.01 6.46 -12.76
N ILE A 61 0.74 5.67 -11.71
CA ILE A 61 1.72 4.82 -11.05
C ILE A 61 1.19 3.40 -11.02
N TYR A 62 1.88 2.50 -11.72
CA TYR A 62 1.53 1.09 -11.77
C TYR A 62 2.60 0.24 -11.10
N ILE A 63 2.17 -0.84 -10.45
CA ILE A 63 3.06 -1.85 -9.89
C ILE A 63 2.58 -3.23 -10.32
N ALA A 64 3.51 -4.14 -10.57
CA ALA A 64 3.18 -5.54 -10.77
C ALA A 64 3.38 -6.34 -9.47
N VAL A 65 2.43 -7.21 -9.14
CA VAL A 65 2.52 -8.14 -8.01
C VAL A 65 1.97 -9.50 -8.43
N LYS A 66 2.81 -10.53 -8.31
CA LYS A 66 2.55 -11.92 -8.72
C LYS A 66 1.98 -12.03 -10.13
N GLY A 67 2.43 -11.15 -11.00
CA GLY A 67 2.04 -11.07 -12.40
C GLY A 67 0.83 -10.19 -12.72
N ASN A 68 0.09 -9.72 -11.72
CA ASN A 68 -1.02 -8.79 -11.94
C ASN A 68 -0.52 -7.36 -11.84
N VAL A 69 -1.01 -6.48 -12.70
CA VAL A 69 -0.71 -5.04 -12.64
C VAL A 69 -1.81 -4.31 -11.90
N TYR A 70 -1.40 -3.47 -10.96
CA TYR A 70 -2.32 -2.68 -10.13
C TYR A 70 -2.07 -1.20 -10.34
N ASP A 71 -3.16 -0.45 -10.50
CA ASP A 71 -3.13 1.01 -10.47
C ASP A 71 -3.08 1.50 -9.03
N VAL A 72 -1.94 2.07 -8.65
CA VAL A 72 -1.70 2.64 -7.32
C VAL A 72 -1.57 4.17 -7.36
N SER A 73 -2.04 4.81 -8.43
CA SER A 73 -1.97 6.27 -8.61
C SER A 73 -2.67 7.03 -7.48
N LYS A 74 -3.78 6.49 -6.94
CA LYS A 74 -4.48 7.06 -5.78
C LYS A 74 -3.60 7.13 -4.51
N SER A 75 -2.59 6.28 -4.43
CA SER A 75 -1.68 6.14 -3.29
C SER A 75 -0.30 6.74 -3.58
N ARG A 76 -0.25 7.85 -4.32
CA ARG A 76 0.98 8.56 -4.72
C ARG A 76 1.88 8.96 -3.55
N GLN A 77 1.35 9.18 -2.36
CA GLN A 77 2.16 9.45 -1.16
C GLN A 77 3.12 8.31 -0.80
N PHE A 78 2.79 7.06 -1.18
CA PHE A 78 3.59 5.88 -0.89
C PHE A 78 4.47 5.47 -2.08
N TYR A 79 3.85 5.39 -3.26
CA TYR A 79 4.49 4.85 -4.48
C TYR A 79 5.00 5.94 -5.43
N GLY A 80 4.71 7.22 -5.17
CA GLY A 80 5.19 8.31 -6.00
C GLY A 80 6.70 8.53 -5.84
N PRO A 81 7.28 9.42 -6.67
CA PRO A 81 8.72 9.73 -6.69
C PRO A 81 9.36 10.01 -5.33
N SER A 82 8.62 10.63 -4.41
CA SER A 82 9.08 11.02 -3.08
C SER A 82 8.58 10.10 -1.96
N GLY A 83 7.88 9.03 -2.32
CA GLY A 83 7.33 8.07 -1.36
C GLY A 83 8.36 7.03 -0.93
N PRO A 84 8.17 6.39 0.24
CA PRO A 84 9.06 5.35 0.75
C PRO A 84 9.09 4.08 -0.11
N TYR A 85 8.05 3.86 -0.95
CA TYR A 85 7.91 2.70 -1.82
C TYR A 85 8.05 3.06 -3.31
N SER A 86 8.72 4.17 -3.60
CA SER A 86 9.01 4.66 -4.96
C SER A 86 9.80 3.64 -5.80
N ASN A 87 10.61 2.81 -5.14
CA ASN A 87 11.39 1.72 -5.74
C ASN A 87 10.53 0.66 -6.46
N PHE A 88 9.25 0.55 -6.11
CA PHE A 88 8.31 -0.38 -6.74
C PHE A 88 7.56 0.23 -7.93
N ALA A 89 7.54 1.55 -8.05
CA ALA A 89 6.82 2.25 -9.11
C ALA A 89 7.35 1.87 -10.50
N GLY A 90 6.46 1.42 -11.38
CA GLY A 90 6.80 0.96 -12.73
C GLY A 90 7.52 -0.39 -12.80
N HIS A 91 7.56 -1.15 -11.71
CA HIS A 91 8.31 -2.41 -11.63
C HIS A 91 7.46 -3.55 -11.03
N ASP A 92 7.99 -4.76 -11.13
CA ASP A 92 7.47 -5.92 -10.40
C ASP A 92 7.96 -5.90 -8.94
N ALA A 93 7.03 -5.61 -8.04
CA ALA A 93 7.24 -5.52 -6.60
C ALA A 93 7.19 -6.90 -5.91
N SER A 94 6.81 -7.98 -6.61
CA SER A 94 6.60 -9.32 -6.03
C SER A 94 7.72 -9.77 -5.12
N ARG A 95 8.97 -9.62 -5.58
CA ARG A 95 10.14 -10.09 -4.82
C ARG A 95 10.46 -9.20 -3.63
N GLY A 96 10.33 -7.88 -3.78
CA GLY A 96 10.57 -6.93 -2.69
C GLY A 96 9.57 -7.15 -1.57
N LEU A 97 8.29 -7.29 -1.92
CA LEU A 97 7.22 -7.62 -0.97
C LEU A 97 7.43 -9.00 -0.33
N ALA A 98 7.80 -10.02 -1.11
CA ALA A 98 8.04 -11.37 -0.59
C ALA A 98 9.23 -11.45 0.37
N LYS A 99 10.27 -10.62 0.14
CA LYS A 99 11.47 -10.56 0.99
C LYS A 99 11.39 -9.50 2.08
N ASN A 100 10.30 -8.73 2.14
CA ASN A 100 10.21 -7.53 2.97
C ASN A 100 11.43 -6.60 2.81
N SER A 101 11.89 -6.43 1.56
CA SER A 101 13.06 -5.60 1.20
C SER A 101 12.64 -4.52 0.21
N PHE A 102 13.18 -3.32 0.43
CA PHE A 102 12.97 -2.13 -0.39
C PHE A 102 14.19 -1.81 -1.26
N ASP A 103 15.14 -2.73 -1.36
CA ASP A 103 16.30 -2.56 -2.21
C ASP A 103 15.84 -2.44 -3.68
N GLU A 104 16.55 -1.62 -4.46
CA GLU A 104 16.29 -1.47 -5.89
C GLU A 104 16.32 -2.86 -6.55
N CYS A 105 15.16 -3.31 -7.04
CA CYS A 105 15.07 -4.53 -7.83
C CYS A 105 15.61 -4.25 -9.24
N LYS A 106 16.94 -4.09 -9.33
CA LYS A 106 17.69 -4.04 -10.59
C LYS A 106 17.49 -5.36 -11.34
N TYR A 107 16.71 -5.29 -12.41
CA TYR A 107 16.61 -6.33 -13.44
C TYR A 107 16.08 -7.68 -12.95
N LEU A 108 14.77 -7.78 -12.70
CA LEU A 108 14.12 -9.09 -12.73
C LEU A 108 13.56 -9.36 -14.13
N PRO A 109 13.98 -10.45 -14.79
CA PRO A 109 13.37 -10.89 -16.02
C PRO A 109 12.00 -11.49 -15.74
N PHE A 110 11.02 -10.99 -16.51
CA PHE A 110 9.78 -11.64 -16.90
C PHE A 110 8.68 -11.81 -15.82
N VAL A 111 7.70 -10.92 -15.93
CA VAL A 111 6.29 -11.30 -15.85
C VAL A 111 5.77 -11.22 -17.30
N SER A 112 5.51 -12.35 -17.94
CA SER A 112 4.46 -12.40 -18.97
C SER A 112 3.26 -12.98 -18.26
N THR A 113 2.25 -12.16 -18.13
CA THR A 113 0.93 -12.62 -17.77
C THR A 113 0.07 -12.54 -19.00
N ASN A 114 -0.24 -13.72 -19.55
CA ASN A 114 -1.59 -13.93 -20.06
C ASN A 114 -2.47 -14.10 -18.82
N VAL A 115 -3.24 -13.08 -18.49
CA VAL A 115 -4.45 -13.26 -17.69
C VAL A 115 -5.61 -12.97 -18.61
#